data_AF-A0A966WRR8-F1
#
_entry.id   AF-A0A966WRR8-F1
#
_cell.length_a   1.000
_cell.length_b   1.000
_cell.length_c   1.000
_cell.angle_alpha   90.00
_cell.angle_beta   90.00
_cell.angle_gamma   90.00
#
_symmetry.space_group_name_H-M   'P 1'
#
loop_
_entity.id
_entity.type
_entity.pdbx_description
1 polymer ?
#
loop_
_entity_poly.entity_id
_entity_poly.type
_entity_poly.pdbx_seq_one_letter_code
_entity_poly.pdbx_strand_id
1 'polypeptide(L)'
;KCAVLVLDPPYAGAAEQVAQIARGPKPHLIYVSCNPVALERDARALRDAGYVMTSATAIDQFLWSPHIEAVVGFAPPKKERA
;
A
#
# COMPACT_ATOMS: atom_id res chain seq x y z
N LYS A 1 4.63 -18.18 -6.66
CA LYS A 1 3.46 -17.59 -5.98
C LYS A 1 3.99 -16.67 -4.89
N CYS A 2 3.64 -15.39 -4.91
CA CYS A 2 3.94 -14.47 -3.81
C CYS A 2 2.71 -14.44 -2.88
N ALA A 3 2.91 -14.66 -1.58
CA ALA A 3 1.81 -14.59 -0.60
C ALA A 3 1.55 -13.15 -0.14
N VAL A 4 2.63 -12.40 0.12
CA VAL A 4 2.61 -11.03 0.61
C VAL A 4 3.72 -10.25 -0.09
N LEU A 5 3.41 -9.04 -0.55
CA LEU A 5 4.39 -8.08 -1.08
C LEU A 5 4.46 -6.86 -0.18
N VAL A 6 5.68 -6.44 0.18
CA VAL A 6 5.96 -5.25 0.98
C VAL A 6 6.48 -4.15 0.05
N LEU A 7 5.87 -2.97 0.12
CA LEU A 7 6.28 -1.77 -0.60
C LEU A 7 6.79 -0.75 0.43
N ASP A 8 8.06 -0.36 0.29
CA ASP A 8 8.67 0.73 1.06
C ASP A 8 9.36 1.69 0.07
N PRO A 9 8.57 2.55 -0.61
CA PRO A 9 9.05 3.39 -1.69
C PRO A 9 9.71 4.68 -1.18
N PRO A 10 10.43 5.40 -2.06
CA PRO A 10 10.88 6.76 -1.75
C PRO A 10 9.69 7.70 -1.52
N TYR A 11 9.99 8.95 -1.08
CA TYR A 11 8.99 9.98 -0.77
C TYR A 11 7.93 10.21 -1.87
N ALA A 12 8.28 9.97 -3.15
CA ALA A 12 7.36 10.10 -4.28
C ALA A 12 6.27 9.01 -4.37
N GLY A 13 6.39 7.92 -3.60
CA GLY A 13 5.51 6.76 -3.63
C GLY A 13 5.89 5.71 -4.68
N ALA A 14 4.97 4.78 -4.94
CA ALA A 14 5.14 3.58 -5.76
C ALA A 14 4.16 3.52 -6.94
N ALA A 15 3.78 4.66 -7.52
CA ALA A 15 2.70 4.75 -8.52
C ALA A 15 2.85 3.74 -9.68
N GLU A 16 4.05 3.61 -10.24
CA GLU A 16 4.31 2.69 -11.35
C GLU A 16 4.19 1.23 -10.91
N GLN A 17 4.75 0.89 -9.75
CA GLN A 17 4.69 -0.45 -9.18
C GLN A 17 3.24 -0.83 -8.85
N VAL A 18 2.47 0.08 -8.27
CA VAL A 18 1.04 -0.08 -7.97
C VAL A 18 0.25 -0.31 -9.25
N ALA A 19 0.55 0.41 -10.33
CA ALA A 19 -0.07 0.20 -11.64
C ALA A 19 0.23 -1.21 -12.21
N GLN A 20 1.44 -1.74 -12.01
CA GLN A 20 1.78 -3.11 -12.39
C GLN A 20 1.06 -4.15 -11.51
N ILE A 21 1.03 -3.93 -10.19
CA ILE A 21 0.34 -4.81 -9.23
C ILE A 21 -1.16 -4.88 -9.53
N ALA A 22 -1.78 -3.76 -9.91
CA ALA A 22 -3.20 -3.70 -10.27
C ALA A 22 -3.55 -4.61 -11.46
N ARG A 23 -2.61 -4.79 -12.41
CA ARG A 23 -2.76 -5.59 -13.64
C ARG A 23 -2.37 -7.06 -13.46
N GLY A 24 -1.49 -7.34 -12.50
CA GLY A 24 -0.91 -8.67 -12.29
C GLY A 24 -1.66 -9.55 -11.27
N PRO A 25 -1.03 -10.66 -10.85
CA PRO A 25 -1.48 -11.42 -9.68
C PRO A 25 -1.54 -10.52 -8.45
N LYS A 26 -2.63 -10.62 -7.68
CA LYS A 26 -2.91 -9.75 -6.53
C LYS A 26 -2.60 -10.48 -5.21
N PRO A 27 -1.38 -10.37 -4.63
CA PRO A 27 -1.06 -10.90 -3.31
C PRO A 27 -1.66 -10.02 -2.19
N HIS A 28 -1.46 -10.38 -0.92
CA HIS A 28 -1.61 -9.38 0.15
C HIS A 28 -0.52 -8.31 0.02
N LEU A 29 -0.81 -7.08 0.44
CA LEU A 29 0.14 -5.97 0.41
C LEU A 29 0.36 -5.39 1.80
N ILE A 30 1.60 -5.01 2.07
CA ILE A 30 1.97 -4.09 3.14
C ILE A 30 2.61 -2.89 2.47
N TYR A 31 2.10 -1.69 2.72
CA TYR A 31 2.61 -0.44 2.19
C TYR A 31 3.16 0.40 3.35
N VAL A 32 4.44 0.73 3.28
CA VAL A 32 5.18 1.61 4.21
C VAL A 32 5.33 2.98 3.53
N SER A 33 5.11 4.08 4.22
CA SER A 33 5.21 5.44 3.65
C SER A 33 5.46 6.51 4.70
N CYS A 34 6.47 7.34 4.46
CA CYS A 34 6.70 8.59 5.17
C CYS A 34 5.93 9.79 4.59
N ASN A 35 5.24 9.61 3.45
CA ASN A 35 4.46 10.65 2.77
C ASN A 35 2.98 10.27 2.69
N PRO A 36 2.08 10.97 3.42
CA PRO A 36 0.66 10.67 3.42
C PRO A 36 -0.03 10.97 2.08
N VAL A 37 0.46 11.95 1.31
CA VAL A 37 -0.13 12.31 0.01
C VAL A 37 0.16 11.24 -1.04
N ALA A 38 1.40 10.75 -1.09
CA ALA A 38 1.76 9.67 -1.99
C ALA A 38 1.04 8.36 -1.61
N LEU A 39 0.96 8.08 -0.30
CA LEU A 39 0.21 6.93 0.23
C LEU A 39 -1.27 6.99 -0.17
N GLU A 40 -1.93 8.14 -0.05
CA GLU A 40 -3.35 8.28 -0.43
C GLU A 40 -3.57 8.01 -1.92
N ARG A 41 -2.73 8.58 -2.79
CA ARG A 41 -2.80 8.37 -4.25
C ARG A 41 -2.67 6.89 -4.59
N ASP A 42 -1.68 6.23 -4.01
CA ASP A 42 -1.34 4.86 -4.33
C ASP A 42 -2.35 3.88 -3.71
N ALA A 43 -2.84 4.15 -2.49
CA ALA A 43 -3.93 3.41 -1.85
C ALA A 43 -5.24 3.53 -2.63
N ARG A 44 -5.53 4.69 -3.21
CA ARG A 44 -6.69 4.88 -4.10
C ARG A 44 -6.60 3.97 -5.33
N ALA A 45 -5.45 3.94 -5.99
CA ALA A 45 -5.23 3.06 -7.13
C ALA A 45 -5.35 1.57 -6.75
N LEU A 46 -4.86 1.17 -5.57
CA LEU A 46 -5.04 -0.19 -5.05
C LEU A 46 -6.52 -0.52 -4.80
N ARG A 47 -7.25 0.39 -4.16
CA ARG A 47 -8.69 0.25 -3.92
C ARG A 47 -9.47 0.12 -5.23
N ASP A 48 -9.15 0.94 -6.22
CA ASP A 48 -9.79 0.90 -7.54
C ASP A 48 -9.46 -0.42 -8.26
N ALA A 49 -8.32 -1.05 -7.96
CA ALA A 49 -7.97 -2.41 -8.38
C ALA A 49 -8.64 -3.52 -7.55
N GLY A 50 -9.53 -3.19 -6.61
CA GLY A 50 -10.32 -4.12 -5.80
C GLY A 50 -9.64 -4.57 -4.51
N TYR A 51 -8.52 -3.98 -4.11
CA TYR A 51 -7.94 -4.22 -2.79
C TYR A 51 -8.80 -3.61 -1.68
N VAL A 52 -8.77 -4.24 -0.51
CA VAL A 52 -9.42 -3.74 0.70
C VAL A 52 -8.35 -3.42 1.73
N MET A 53 -8.36 -2.20 2.26
CA MET A 53 -7.48 -1.82 3.37
C MET A 53 -7.91 -2.56 4.64
N THR A 54 -6.99 -3.29 5.27
CA THR A 54 -7.26 -4.12 6.45
C THR A 54 -6.72 -3.52 7.75
N SER A 55 -5.70 -2.68 7.66
CA SER A 55 -5.08 -2.03 8.82
C SER A 55 -4.34 -0.77 8.40
N ALA A 56 -4.19 0.17 9.32
CA ALA A 56 -3.33 1.33 9.18
C ALA A 56 -2.71 1.64 10.55
N THR A 57 -1.40 1.81 10.59
CA THR A 57 -0.64 2.09 11.81
C THR A 57 0.32 3.23 11.55
N ALA A 58 0.14 4.35 12.26
CA ALA A 58 1.11 5.43 12.28
C ALA A 58 2.25 5.11 13.24
N ILE A 59 3.48 5.46 12.85
CA ILE A 59 4.72 5.22 13.58
C ILE A 59 5.47 6.55 13.64
N ASP A 60 5.73 7.03 14.85
CA ASP A 60 6.56 8.20 15.11
C ASP A 60 8.05 7.83 15.00
N GLN A 61 8.50 7.60 13.77
CA GLN A 61 9.90 7.24 13.47
C GLN A 61 10.83 8.46 13.52
N PHE A 62 10.28 9.67 13.32
CA PHE A 62 11.04 10.90 13.10
C PHE A 62 10.78 11.90 14.23
N LEU A 63 11.32 11.60 15.42
CA LEU A 63 11.19 12.43 16.62
C LEU A 63 11.55 13.89 16.36
N TRP A 64 10.74 14.79 16.91
CA TRP A 64 10.88 16.25 16.78
C TRP A 64 10.80 16.78 15.35
N SER A 65 10.20 16.02 14.43
CA SER A 65 9.91 16.44 13.06
C SER A 65 8.39 16.39 12.79
N PRO A 66 7.90 17.05 11.72
CA PRO A 66 6.50 16.92 11.32
C PRO A 66 6.22 15.65 10.49
N HIS A 67 7.22 14.82 10.20
CA HIS A 67 7.06 13.63 9.37
C HIS A 67 6.54 12.45 10.20
N ILE A 68 5.71 11.61 9.56
CA ILE A 68 5.15 10.41 10.18
C ILE A 68 5.34 9.23 9.22
N GLU A 69 5.78 8.11 9.75
CA GLU A 69 5.82 6.85 9.00
C GLU A 69 4.49 6.12 9.17
N ALA A 70 4.00 5.45 8.13
CA ALA A 70 2.75 4.71 8.20
C ALA A 70 2.89 3.33 7.56
N VAL A 71 2.35 2.31 8.21
CA VAL A 71 2.26 0.94 7.68
C VAL A 71 0.79 0.60 7.45
N VAL A 72 0.44 0.29 6.20
CA VAL A 72 -0.93 0.01 5.77
C VAL A 72 -1.01 -1.38 5.16
N GLY A 73 -1.93 -2.19 5.67
CA GLY A 73 -2.20 -3.52 5.15
C GLY A 73 -3.34 -3.51 4.13
N PHE A 74 -3.20 -4.27 3.05
CA PHE A 74 -4.27 -4.50 2.08
C PHE A 74 -4.46 -6.00 1.79
N ALA A 75 -5.72 -6.42 1.75
CA ALA A 75 -6.13 -7.72 1.26
C ALA A 75 -6.49 -7.64 -0.24
N PRO A 76 -6.13 -8.65 -1.04
CA PRO A 76 -6.54 -8.69 -2.44
C PRO A 76 -8.05 -8.91 -2.56
N PRO A 77 -8.66 -8.60 -3.73
CA PRO A 77 -10.06 -8.91 -3.98
C PRO A 77 -10.33 -10.40 -3.78
N LYS A 78 -11.46 -10.73 -3.15
CA LYS A 78 -11.92 -12.12 -3.04
C LYS A 78 -12.07 -12.69 -4.45
N LYS A 79 -11.48 -13.86 -4.71
CA LYS A 79 -11.81 -14.60 -5.93
C LYS A 79 -13.27 -14.98 -5.85
N GLU A 80 -14.05 -14.55 -6.84
CA GLU A 80 -15.39 -15.06 -7.03
C GLU A 80 -15.27 -16.57 -7.24
N ARG A 81 -15.93 -17.35 -6.38
CA ARG A 81 -15.94 -18.81 -6.52
C ARG A 81 -16.88 -19.09 -7.69
N ALA A 82 -16.30 -19.50 -8.82
CA ALA A 82 -17.05 -20.10 -9.92
C ALA A 82 -17.71 -21.40 -9.46
#